data_AF-A0A3A0BDI7-F1
#
_entry.id   AF-A0A3A0BDI7-F1
#
_cell.length_a   1.000
_cell.length_b   1.000
_cell.length_c   1.000
_cell.angle_alpha   90.00
_cell.angle_beta   90.00
_cell.angle_gamma   90.00
#
_symmetry.space_group_name_H-M   'P 1'
#
loop_
_entity.id
_entity.type
_entity.pdbx_description
1 polymer ?
#
loop_
_entity_poly.entity_id
_entity_poly.type
_entity_poly.pdbx_seq_one_letter_code
_entity_poly.pdbx_strand_id
1 'polypeptide(L)'
;MNALLAFLYDNRERLQLGRYGLDGEMAYTLLTPRFRASSHVIFLIFAQGQSTPALVAKAPRLTDRPTRLEQEAAHLRLLQTLRGGEWASVPALVAFEPFHDRAILIETALAGQPLDPAFVRRARSRSCTAVVDWLAQVQWPAARPSAPAGQPQLDRFARLVEAPYRYLAERFPLTGEEETLLQATWSWLAQLAEMALPPVFEHGDLSHPNLFLLQSGELGVVDWETAQPYGMPACDLFFFLTYVALAQAKARRTDQMLASFRAAFWGDQAWARPYVARYAQRLHLPDRALTPLFVLCWLRTLVSLLTCPPARRPGCAPTVSMRCGKRLSHTRRSWRGRASSPAGGAKRLRGWPPPNDPPRKPNPIPLLSGFCNDRMRAMFTVALVGADGAGKTTVGRYLAQAPQLRIKYVYLGINPEASNVMLPTTRLWYALKRARGRPLSMAGPRDPSQVKAPPKGGLKRLRAEIKSGLRMLNQVGEEWYRQGIVWYYLRRGYIVLFDRHFLFDYYFYDVADRPQNRLWSSRIHGQMLERFYPRPDLVIFLDAPAEVLMARKQEGTLETMEHRRQEYLQLRELVPNFVTVDATQPQDRVVQEVTDLVTNFRANFRTAAPRRV
;
A
#
# COMPACT_ATOMS: atom_id res chain seq x y z
N MET A 1 -41.56 -7.10 -1.28
CA MET A 1 -41.04 -6.05 -0.38
C MET A 1 -39.54 -6.28 -0.19
N ASN A 2 -38.69 -5.25 -0.24
CA ASN A 2 -37.25 -5.42 -0.03
C ASN A 2 -36.99 -5.90 1.41
N ALA A 3 -36.10 -6.89 1.58
CA ALA A 3 -35.74 -7.46 2.89
C ALA A 3 -35.44 -6.43 3.98
N LEU A 4 -34.75 -5.32 3.66
CA LEU A 4 -34.46 -4.27 4.63
C LEU A 4 -35.73 -3.53 5.07
N LEU A 5 -36.58 -3.14 4.12
CA LEU A 5 -37.81 -2.43 4.45
C LEU A 5 -38.75 -3.32 5.25
N ALA A 6 -38.86 -4.61 4.89
CA ALA A 6 -39.61 -5.58 5.67
C ALA A 6 -39.11 -5.65 7.11
N PHE A 7 -37.81 -5.81 7.32
CA PHE A 7 -37.21 -5.79 8.64
C PHE A 7 -37.52 -4.51 9.43
N LEU A 8 -37.44 -3.33 8.81
CA LEU A 8 -37.75 -2.07 9.47
C LEU A 8 -39.24 -1.94 9.83
N TYR A 9 -40.15 -2.38 8.96
CA TYR A 9 -41.59 -2.39 9.26
C TYR A 9 -41.91 -3.34 10.41
N ASP A 10 -41.40 -4.57 10.34
CA ASP A 10 -41.65 -5.61 11.35
C ASP A 10 -41.11 -5.22 12.74
N ASN A 11 -40.09 -4.34 12.79
CA ASN A 11 -39.45 -3.91 14.02
C ASN A 11 -39.72 -2.44 14.37
N ARG A 12 -40.72 -1.81 13.76
CA ARG A 12 -40.98 -0.36 13.87
C ARG A 12 -41.11 0.14 15.32
N GLU A 13 -41.96 -0.51 16.10
CA GLU A 13 -42.22 -0.13 17.49
C GLU A 13 -41.00 -0.40 18.37
N ARG A 14 -40.38 -1.57 18.19
CA ARG A 14 -39.19 -1.99 18.96
C ARG A 14 -37.99 -1.09 18.74
N LEU A 15 -37.73 -0.70 17.48
CA LEU A 15 -36.67 0.24 17.09
C LEU A 15 -37.08 1.71 17.28
N GLN A 16 -38.30 1.96 17.76
CA GLN A 16 -38.85 3.29 18.00
C GLN A 16 -38.72 4.23 16.79
N LEU A 17 -38.95 3.70 15.58
CA LEU A 17 -38.69 4.41 14.33
C LEU A 17 -39.47 5.72 14.20
N GLY A 18 -40.61 5.84 14.88
CA GLY A 18 -41.38 7.09 14.95
C GLY A 18 -40.61 8.28 15.53
N ARG A 19 -39.65 8.04 16.44
CA ARG A 19 -38.76 9.11 16.94
C ARG A 19 -37.91 9.75 15.86
N TYR A 20 -37.68 9.03 14.76
CA TYR A 20 -36.92 9.49 13.60
C TYR A 20 -37.82 9.92 12.43
N GLY A 21 -39.13 10.06 12.66
CA GLY A 21 -40.12 10.45 11.64
C GLY A 21 -40.43 9.35 10.63
N LEU A 22 -40.25 8.07 11.00
CA LEU A 22 -40.43 6.90 10.13
C LEU A 22 -41.71 6.10 10.48
N ASP A 23 -42.81 6.80 10.80
CA ASP A 23 -44.13 6.21 11.09
C ASP A 23 -44.92 5.82 9.83
N GLY A 24 -44.62 6.45 8.70
CA GLY A 24 -45.31 6.26 7.42
C GLY A 24 -44.62 5.26 6.49
N GLU A 25 -44.83 5.42 5.19
CA GLU A 25 -44.05 4.65 4.21
C GLU A 25 -42.57 5.07 4.24
N MET A 26 -41.70 4.08 4.07
CA MET A 26 -40.25 4.24 4.05
C MET A 26 -39.70 3.92 2.66
N ALA A 27 -38.73 4.71 2.21
CA ALA A 27 -37.94 4.47 1.01
C ALA A 27 -36.46 4.42 1.37
N TYR A 28 -35.63 3.81 0.52
CA TYR A 28 -34.19 3.85 0.71
C TYR A 28 -33.44 4.06 -0.60
N THR A 29 -32.25 4.67 -0.50
CA THR A 29 -31.25 4.72 -1.58
C THR A 29 -30.10 3.78 -1.24
N LEU A 30 -29.78 2.89 -2.18
CA LEU A 30 -28.68 1.94 -2.04
C LEU A 30 -27.37 2.52 -2.56
N LEU A 31 -26.37 2.66 -1.68
CA LEU A 31 -25.02 3.04 -2.03
C LEU A 31 -24.10 1.82 -1.99
N THR A 32 -23.52 1.49 -3.15
CA THR A 32 -22.54 0.41 -3.30
C THR A 32 -21.18 1.00 -3.72
N PRO A 33 -20.29 1.33 -2.77
CA PRO A 33 -19.00 1.92 -3.12
C PRO A 33 -18.19 0.98 -4.02
N ARG A 34 -17.64 1.50 -5.12
CA ARG A 34 -17.03 0.71 -6.22
C ARG A 34 -15.54 0.33 -6.01
N PHE A 35 -14.98 0.52 -4.82
CA PHE A 35 -13.56 0.24 -4.56
C PHE A 35 -13.37 -1.11 -3.83
N ARG A 36 -12.28 -1.82 -4.15
CA ARG A 36 -12.00 -3.21 -3.68
C ARG A 36 -11.95 -3.38 -2.16
N ALA A 37 -11.76 -2.30 -1.41
CA ALA A 37 -11.72 -2.31 0.06
C ALA A 37 -13.09 -2.02 0.71
N SER A 38 -14.14 -1.72 -0.07
CA SER A 38 -15.48 -1.52 0.48
C SER A 38 -15.99 -2.84 1.04
N SER A 39 -16.13 -2.90 2.36
CA SER A 39 -16.60 -4.07 3.09
C SER A 39 -18.12 -4.08 3.31
N HIS A 40 -18.80 -2.96 3.10
CA HIS A 40 -20.22 -2.80 3.42
C HIS A 40 -21.03 -2.24 2.24
N VAL A 41 -22.33 -2.51 2.28
CA VAL A 41 -23.37 -1.87 1.49
C VAL A 41 -24.11 -0.91 2.41
N ILE A 42 -24.40 0.30 1.93
CA ILE A 42 -25.00 1.37 2.73
C ILE A 42 -26.39 1.67 2.18
N PHE A 43 -27.38 1.71 3.04
CA PHE A 43 -28.76 2.06 2.74
C PHE A 43 -29.07 3.37 3.45
N LEU A 44 -29.35 4.42 2.68
CA LEU A 44 -29.86 5.67 3.23
C LEU A 44 -31.39 5.56 3.29
N ILE A 45 -31.98 5.67 4.47
CA ILE A 45 -33.42 5.44 4.71
C ILE A 45 -34.11 6.79 4.87
N PHE A 46 -35.23 6.96 4.17
CA PHE A 46 -36.01 8.18 4.09
C PHE A 46 -37.46 7.91 4.50
N ALA A 47 -38.06 8.86 5.19
CA ALA A 47 -39.52 8.95 5.23
C ALA A 47 -40.05 9.35 3.85
N GLN A 48 -41.22 8.84 3.46
CA GLN A 48 -41.83 9.19 2.18
C GLN A 48 -41.98 10.71 2.01
N GLY A 49 -41.59 11.22 0.84
CA GLY A 49 -41.63 12.65 0.53
C GLY A 49 -40.45 13.47 1.08
N GLN A 50 -39.58 12.89 1.91
CA GLN A 50 -38.39 13.58 2.43
C GLN A 50 -37.18 13.41 1.52
N SER A 51 -36.38 14.47 1.39
CA SER A 51 -35.14 14.48 0.60
C SER A 51 -33.88 14.24 1.44
N THR A 52 -34.00 14.28 2.76
CA THR A 52 -32.92 14.00 3.71
C THR A 52 -33.14 12.65 4.37
N PRO A 53 -32.10 11.79 4.43
CA PRO A 53 -32.24 10.50 5.10
C PRO A 53 -32.39 10.73 6.61
N ALA A 54 -33.21 9.90 7.25
CA ALA A 54 -33.37 9.86 8.71
C ALA A 54 -32.40 8.86 9.33
N LEU A 55 -32.25 7.68 8.72
CA LEU A 55 -31.38 6.60 9.20
C LEU A 55 -30.42 6.13 8.10
N VAL A 56 -29.32 5.52 8.52
CA VAL A 56 -28.39 4.78 7.68
C VAL A 56 -28.35 3.34 8.18
N ALA A 57 -28.58 2.39 7.29
CA ALA A 57 -28.31 0.98 7.56
C ALA A 57 -27.07 0.52 6.79
N LYS A 58 -26.17 -0.19 7.46
CA LYS A 58 -24.95 -0.75 6.89
C LYS A 58 -24.97 -2.26 7.06
N ALA A 59 -24.77 -2.98 5.96
CA ALA A 59 -24.69 -4.44 5.96
C ALA A 59 -23.38 -4.90 5.33
N PRO A 60 -22.71 -5.95 5.86
CA PRO A 60 -21.46 -6.43 5.32
C PRO A 60 -21.67 -7.11 3.96
N ARG A 61 -20.69 -6.96 3.08
CA ARG A 61 -20.65 -7.61 1.76
C ARG A 61 -20.22 -9.08 1.85
N LEU A 62 -19.33 -9.39 2.79
CA LEU A 62 -18.73 -10.71 3.01
C LEU A 62 -19.07 -11.20 4.43
N THR A 63 -19.28 -12.50 4.58
CA THR A 63 -19.71 -13.16 5.83
C THR A 63 -18.58 -13.44 6.82
N ASP A 64 -17.31 -13.56 6.37
CA ASP A 64 -16.26 -14.26 7.13
C ASP A 64 -15.25 -13.35 7.86
N ARG A 65 -15.66 -12.22 8.43
CA ARG A 65 -14.74 -11.37 9.24
C ARG A 65 -15.42 -10.85 10.49
N PRO A 66 -14.71 -10.68 11.63
CA PRO A 66 -15.17 -9.78 12.68
C PRO A 66 -15.45 -8.44 12.00
N THR A 67 -16.72 -8.06 11.96
CA THR A 67 -17.16 -7.03 11.03
C THR A 67 -16.72 -5.67 11.58
N ARG A 68 -16.14 -4.82 10.73
CA ARG A 68 -15.85 -3.43 11.11
C ARG A 68 -17.09 -2.69 11.64
N LEU A 69 -18.28 -3.15 11.24
CA LEU A 69 -19.57 -2.69 11.77
C LEU A 69 -19.77 -3.00 13.25
N GLU A 70 -19.28 -4.12 13.75
CA GLU A 70 -19.33 -4.45 15.18
C GLU A 70 -18.48 -3.47 15.99
N GLN A 71 -17.28 -3.13 15.47
CA GLN A 71 -16.41 -2.12 16.07
C GLN A 71 -17.08 -0.74 16.04
N GLU A 72 -17.63 -0.34 14.90
CA GLU A 72 -18.36 0.92 14.77
C GLU A 72 -19.55 0.99 15.75
N ALA A 73 -20.37 -0.06 15.83
CA ALA A 73 -21.48 -0.13 16.77
C ALA A 73 -21.02 -0.02 18.23
N ALA A 74 -19.94 -0.72 18.60
CA ALA A 74 -19.37 -0.65 19.94
C ALA A 74 -18.86 0.76 20.27
N HIS A 75 -18.19 1.44 19.34
CA HIS A 75 -17.68 2.79 19.52
C HIS A 75 -18.80 3.83 19.64
N LEU A 76 -19.83 3.75 18.78
CA LEU A 76 -20.98 4.64 18.86
C LEU A 76 -21.73 4.48 20.19
N ARG A 77 -21.95 3.23 20.62
CA ARG A 77 -22.59 2.93 21.91
C ARG A 77 -21.79 3.53 23.08
N LEU A 78 -20.47 3.33 23.08
CA LEU A 78 -19.60 3.85 24.12
C LEU A 78 -19.62 5.39 24.15
N LEU A 79 -19.57 6.03 22.98
CA LEU A 79 -19.63 7.49 22.89
C LEU A 79 -20.96 8.05 23.42
N GLN A 80 -22.08 7.42 23.07
CA GLN A 80 -23.41 7.79 23.60
C GLN A 80 -23.48 7.61 25.12
N THR A 81 -22.91 6.53 25.65
CA THR A 81 -22.85 6.30 27.11
C THR A 81 -22.01 7.36 27.81
N LEU A 82 -20.81 7.68 27.30
CA LEU A 82 -19.93 8.69 27.88
C LEU A 82 -20.53 10.11 27.86
N ARG A 83 -21.42 10.39 26.90
CA ARG A 83 -22.13 11.67 26.78
C ARG A 83 -23.47 11.71 27.50
N GLY A 84 -23.99 10.56 27.95
CA GLY A 84 -25.32 10.47 28.53
C GLY A 84 -26.46 10.66 27.53
N GLY A 85 -26.23 10.43 26.22
CA GLY A 85 -27.26 10.58 25.20
C GLY A 85 -26.76 10.64 23.75
N GLU A 86 -27.70 10.87 22.83
CA GLU A 86 -27.40 11.12 21.41
C GLU A 86 -26.69 12.47 21.23
N TRP A 87 -25.83 12.56 20.20
CA TRP A 87 -25.13 13.79 19.87
C TRP A 87 -25.31 14.13 18.41
N ALA A 88 -25.89 15.29 18.11
CA ALA A 88 -26.22 15.69 16.73
C ALA A 88 -25.05 15.66 15.73
N SER A 89 -23.79 15.75 16.21
CA SER A 89 -22.59 15.70 15.38
C SER A 89 -22.07 14.29 15.07
N VAL A 90 -22.66 13.24 15.66
CA VAL A 90 -22.21 11.85 15.54
C VAL A 90 -23.42 10.94 15.31
N PRO A 91 -23.36 9.91 14.44
CA PRO A 91 -24.46 8.96 14.32
C PRO A 91 -24.81 8.32 15.67
N ALA A 92 -26.08 8.36 16.04
CA ALA A 92 -26.59 7.62 17.18
C ALA A 92 -26.82 6.17 16.78
N LEU A 93 -26.32 5.21 17.56
CA LEU A 93 -26.61 3.80 17.34
C LEU A 93 -28.10 3.56 17.62
N VAL A 94 -28.82 3.07 16.61
CA VAL A 94 -30.22 2.65 16.75
C VAL A 94 -30.29 1.15 16.99
N ALA A 95 -29.59 0.36 16.19
CA ALA A 95 -29.51 -1.10 16.36
C ALA A 95 -28.23 -1.69 15.77
N PHE A 96 -27.79 -2.81 16.34
CA PHE A 96 -26.80 -3.69 15.73
C PHE A 96 -27.22 -5.14 15.97
N GLU A 97 -27.79 -5.78 14.96
CA GLU A 97 -28.58 -7.00 15.13
C GLU A 97 -28.42 -7.99 13.97
N PRO A 98 -28.77 -9.27 14.16
CA PRO A 98 -28.86 -10.23 13.07
C PRO A 98 -29.88 -9.79 12.00
N PHE A 99 -29.49 -9.88 10.74
CA PHE A 99 -30.26 -9.61 9.54
C PHE A 99 -29.92 -10.66 8.49
N HIS A 100 -30.80 -11.66 8.34
CA HIS A 100 -30.54 -12.90 7.60
C HIS A 100 -29.27 -13.62 8.08
N ASP A 101 -28.33 -13.90 7.18
CA ASP A 101 -27.04 -14.56 7.43
C ASP A 101 -25.95 -13.59 7.93
N ARG A 102 -26.30 -12.33 8.23
CA ARG A 102 -25.36 -11.23 8.49
C ARG A 102 -25.81 -10.40 9.70
N ALA A 103 -24.97 -9.47 10.14
CA ALA A 103 -25.37 -8.40 11.05
C ALA A 103 -25.68 -7.12 10.27
N ILE A 104 -26.66 -6.34 10.73
CA ILE A 104 -26.96 -5.01 10.22
C ILE A 104 -26.71 -3.97 11.32
N LEU A 105 -25.99 -2.90 10.96
CA LEU A 105 -25.84 -1.70 11.79
C LEU A 105 -26.84 -0.66 11.31
N ILE A 106 -27.70 -0.16 12.19
CA ILE A 106 -28.62 0.94 11.94
C ILE A 106 -28.22 2.10 12.86
N GLU A 107 -28.00 3.26 12.26
CA GLU A 107 -27.57 4.49 12.94
C GLU A 107 -28.34 5.70 12.38
N THR A 108 -28.36 6.81 13.12
CA THR A 108 -28.96 8.06 12.60
C THR A 108 -28.14 8.64 11.46
N ALA A 109 -28.82 9.22 10.47
CA ALA A 109 -28.16 9.84 9.33
C ALA A 109 -27.70 11.27 9.65
N LEU A 110 -26.46 11.59 9.28
CA LEU A 110 -25.97 12.96 9.31
C LEU A 110 -26.13 13.62 7.94
N ALA A 111 -27.06 14.57 7.84
CA ALA A 111 -27.31 15.32 6.62
C ALA A 111 -26.56 16.67 6.63
N GLY A 112 -25.64 16.85 5.69
CA GLY A 112 -24.84 18.08 5.59
C GLY A 112 -24.01 18.18 4.32
N GLN A 113 -23.30 19.30 4.18
CA GLN A 113 -22.36 19.52 3.08
C GLN A 113 -21.03 18.81 3.37
N PRO A 114 -20.56 17.86 2.54
CA PRO A 114 -19.28 17.22 2.77
C PRO A 114 -18.13 18.24 2.76
N LEU A 115 -17.18 18.11 3.70
CA LEU A 115 -15.92 18.87 3.70
C LEU A 115 -14.97 18.29 2.64
N ASP A 116 -15.42 18.24 1.39
CA ASP A 116 -14.65 17.72 0.26
C ASP A 116 -13.46 18.64 -0.10
N PRO A 117 -12.53 18.19 -0.96
CA PRO A 117 -11.36 18.99 -1.31
C PRO A 117 -11.71 20.35 -1.94
N ALA A 118 -12.85 20.47 -2.60
CA ALA A 118 -13.27 21.73 -3.22
C ALA A 118 -13.83 22.71 -2.19
N PHE A 119 -14.59 22.23 -1.22
CA PHE A 119 -15.08 23.02 -0.10
C PHE A 119 -13.91 23.54 0.76
N VAL A 120 -13.03 22.64 1.21
CA VAL A 120 -11.88 23.00 2.05
C VAL A 120 -10.96 24.00 1.37
N ARG A 121 -10.80 23.93 0.04
CA ARG A 121 -10.05 24.94 -0.72
C ARG A 121 -10.66 26.33 -0.65
N ARG A 122 -11.98 26.43 -0.74
CA ARG A 122 -12.71 27.71 -0.70
C ARG A 122 -12.82 28.26 0.71
N ALA A 123 -12.91 27.38 1.71
CA ALA A 123 -13.25 27.72 3.08
C ALA A 123 -12.27 27.10 4.08
N ARG A 124 -10.94 27.19 3.82
CA ARG A 124 -9.91 26.57 4.69
C ARG A 124 -10.11 26.97 6.14
N SER A 125 -10.08 28.27 6.43
CA SER A 125 -10.09 28.75 7.80
C SER A 125 -11.35 28.33 8.55
N ARG A 126 -12.52 28.42 7.89
CA ARG A 126 -13.80 27.93 8.45
C ARG A 126 -13.76 26.43 8.73
N SER A 127 -13.22 25.64 7.80
CA SER A 127 -13.11 24.19 7.95
C SER A 127 -12.18 23.81 9.11
N CYS A 128 -11.01 24.44 9.20
CA CYS A 128 -10.06 24.18 10.27
C CYS A 128 -10.57 24.61 11.64
N THR A 129 -11.21 25.78 11.74
CA THR A 129 -11.81 26.23 13.01
C THR A 129 -12.91 25.28 13.46
N ALA A 130 -13.84 24.90 12.56
CA ALA A 130 -14.92 23.97 12.88
C ALA A 130 -14.40 22.63 13.39
N VAL A 131 -13.37 22.07 12.74
CA VAL A 131 -12.78 20.78 13.14
C VAL A 131 -12.00 20.88 14.45
N VAL A 132 -11.21 21.93 14.67
CA VAL A 132 -10.49 22.14 15.93
C VAL A 132 -11.45 22.30 17.11
N ASP A 133 -12.51 23.09 16.93
CA ASP A 133 -13.50 23.33 17.97
C ASP A 133 -14.30 22.07 18.27
N TRP A 134 -14.71 21.32 17.24
CA TRP A 134 -15.37 20.03 17.41
C TRP A 134 -14.46 19.02 18.10
N LEU A 135 -13.19 18.89 17.67
CA LEU A 135 -12.23 17.99 18.30
C LEU A 135 -12.05 18.33 19.78
N ALA A 136 -11.91 19.61 20.11
CA ALA A 136 -11.80 20.06 21.50
C ALA A 136 -13.05 19.72 22.32
N GLN A 137 -14.23 19.59 21.71
CA GLN A 137 -15.45 19.14 22.39
C GLN A 137 -15.50 17.62 22.55
N VAL A 138 -15.28 16.85 21.48
CA VAL A 138 -15.32 15.37 21.48
C VAL A 138 -14.26 14.78 22.40
N GLN A 139 -13.06 15.33 22.29
CA GLN A 139 -11.87 14.88 22.98
C GLN A 139 -11.66 15.63 24.29
N TRP A 140 -12.59 16.51 24.65
CA TRP A 140 -12.65 17.00 26.02
C TRP A 140 -12.79 15.80 26.94
N PRO A 141 -12.06 15.74 28.06
CA PRO A 141 -12.28 14.69 29.05
C PRO A 141 -13.73 14.77 29.51
N ALA A 142 -14.59 13.90 28.98
CA ALA A 142 -15.86 13.61 29.63
C ALA A 142 -15.46 13.17 31.03
N ALA A 143 -15.85 13.98 32.01
CA ALA A 143 -15.36 13.84 33.36
C ALA A 143 -15.57 12.39 33.87
N ARG A 144 -14.54 11.89 34.58
CA ARG A 144 -14.56 10.87 35.66
C ARG A 144 -14.19 9.42 35.27
N PRO A 145 -13.90 8.53 36.25
CA PRO A 145 -13.44 8.72 37.64
C PRO A 145 -12.00 8.21 37.83
N SER A 146 -11.44 8.45 39.01
CA SER A 146 -10.34 7.79 39.73
C SER A 146 -9.80 6.46 39.15
N ALA A 147 -9.20 6.45 37.97
CA ALA A 147 -8.40 5.31 37.54
C ALA A 147 -7.08 5.35 38.33
N PRO A 148 -6.63 4.22 38.92
CA PRO A 148 -5.39 4.19 39.69
C PRO A 148 -4.23 4.72 38.83
N ALA A 149 -3.47 5.64 39.41
CA ALA A 149 -2.37 6.30 38.73
C ALA A 149 -1.36 5.26 38.21
N GLY A 150 -1.07 5.27 36.90
CA GLY A 150 0.07 4.57 36.29
C GLY A 150 -0.25 3.43 35.33
N GLN A 151 -1.06 2.43 35.73
CA GLN A 151 -1.28 1.22 34.92
C GLN A 151 -2.03 1.46 33.58
N PRO A 152 -3.13 2.24 33.52
CA PRO A 152 -3.84 2.51 32.27
C PRO A 152 -3.01 3.27 31.23
N GLN A 153 -2.03 4.06 31.70
CA GLN A 153 -1.15 4.84 30.84
C GLN A 153 -0.06 3.98 30.18
N LEU A 154 0.52 3.05 30.93
CA LEU A 154 1.53 2.10 30.43
C LEU A 154 0.91 1.17 29.38
N ASP A 155 -0.28 0.63 29.65
CA ASP A 155 -1.00 -0.23 28.70
C ASP A 155 -1.37 0.53 27.41
N ARG A 156 -1.82 1.79 27.54
CA ARG A 156 -2.09 2.66 26.39
C ARG A 156 -0.84 2.93 25.58
N PHE A 157 0.30 3.24 26.22
CA PHE A 157 1.56 3.51 25.54
C PHE A 157 2.06 2.25 24.81
N ALA A 158 2.07 1.10 25.48
CA ALA A 158 2.46 -0.17 24.88
C ALA A 158 1.61 -0.50 23.64
N ARG A 159 0.29 -0.31 23.74
CA ARG A 159 -0.66 -0.62 22.67
C ARG A 159 -0.62 0.36 21.49
N LEU A 160 -0.54 1.67 21.76
CA LEU A 160 -0.70 2.71 20.73
C LEU A 160 0.62 3.27 20.20
N VAL A 161 1.72 3.10 20.92
CA VAL A 161 3.04 3.64 20.53
C VAL A 161 4.02 2.50 20.27
N GLU A 162 4.24 1.65 21.27
CA GLU A 162 5.27 0.61 21.21
C GLU A 162 4.92 -0.50 20.21
N ALA A 163 3.67 -0.99 20.21
CA ALA A 163 3.26 -2.05 19.30
C ALA A 163 3.31 -1.63 17.82
N PRO A 164 2.82 -0.45 17.38
CA PRO A 164 3.02 0.02 16.01
C PRO A 164 4.49 0.21 15.65
N TYR A 165 5.31 0.71 16.59
CA TYR A 165 6.74 0.84 16.39
C TYR A 165 7.43 -0.51 16.19
N ARG A 166 7.21 -1.47 17.09
CA ARG A 166 7.71 -2.84 16.99
C ARG A 166 7.23 -3.52 15.71
N TYR A 167 5.97 -3.33 15.35
CA TYR A 167 5.43 -3.85 14.09
C TYR A 167 6.22 -3.32 12.89
N LEU A 168 6.59 -2.04 12.87
CA LEU A 168 7.43 -1.49 11.80
C LEU A 168 8.88 -2.04 11.88
N ALA A 169 9.45 -2.10 13.07
CA ALA A 169 10.81 -2.60 13.32
C ALA A 169 11.00 -4.06 12.90
N GLU A 170 10.03 -4.92 13.19
CA GLU A 170 10.12 -6.38 12.98
C GLU A 170 9.72 -6.81 11.56
N ARG A 171 8.91 -6.02 10.86
CA ARG A 171 8.28 -6.42 9.59
C ARG A 171 9.08 -6.00 8.35
N PHE A 172 10.01 -5.05 8.50
CA PHE A 172 10.81 -4.50 7.42
C PHE A 172 12.29 -4.74 7.66
N PRO A 173 13.03 -5.31 6.70
CA PRO A 173 14.49 -5.27 6.71
C PRO A 173 14.90 -3.83 6.39
N LEU A 174 15.09 -3.03 7.43
CA LEU A 174 15.52 -1.63 7.30
C LEU A 174 16.99 -1.59 6.85
N THR A 175 17.32 -0.65 5.98
CA THR A 175 18.70 -0.28 5.67
C THR A 175 19.31 0.51 6.84
N GLY A 176 20.64 0.69 6.89
CA GLY A 176 21.28 1.43 7.99
C GLY A 176 20.75 2.87 8.18
N GLU A 177 20.39 3.56 7.10
CA GLU A 177 19.74 4.88 7.16
C GLU A 177 18.32 4.80 7.72
N GLU A 178 17.54 3.79 7.32
CA GLU A 178 16.17 3.57 7.80
C GLU A 178 16.14 3.11 9.27
N GLU A 179 17.12 2.30 9.71
CA GLU A 179 17.32 1.95 11.11
C GLU A 179 17.63 3.18 11.95
N THR A 180 18.52 4.06 11.45
CA THR A 180 18.83 5.34 12.11
C THR A 180 17.57 6.21 12.22
N LEU A 181 16.77 6.30 11.15
CA LEU A 181 15.52 7.05 11.16
C LEU A 181 14.49 6.43 12.12
N LEU A 182 14.42 5.11 12.20
CA LEU A 182 13.54 4.41 13.12
C LEU A 182 13.97 4.63 14.58
N GLN A 183 15.27 4.56 14.88
CA GLN A 183 15.80 4.87 16.21
C GLN A 183 15.54 6.33 16.59
N ALA A 184 15.74 7.27 15.67
CA ALA A 184 15.40 8.66 15.87
C ALA A 184 13.89 8.84 16.13
N THR A 185 13.05 8.09 15.40
CA THR A 185 11.60 8.03 15.65
C THR A 185 11.31 7.57 17.08
N TRP A 186 11.94 6.49 17.55
CA TRP A 186 11.78 6.02 18.93
C TRP A 186 12.22 7.05 19.96
N SER A 187 13.33 7.76 19.75
CA SER A 187 13.80 8.79 20.70
C SER A 187 12.79 9.91 20.92
N TRP A 188 11.94 10.22 19.93
CA TRP A 188 10.81 11.14 20.10
C TRP A 188 9.65 10.46 20.83
N LEU A 189 9.29 9.25 20.39
CA LEU A 189 8.13 8.52 20.91
C LEU A 189 8.27 8.08 22.37
N ALA A 190 9.46 7.64 22.79
CA ALA A 190 9.74 7.19 24.15
C ALA A 190 9.43 8.27 25.19
N GLN A 191 9.61 9.55 24.83
CA GLN A 191 9.30 10.68 25.71
C GLN A 191 7.82 10.74 26.09
N LEU A 192 6.91 10.19 25.26
CA LEU A 192 5.48 10.16 25.55
C LEU A 192 5.11 9.24 26.72
N ALA A 193 5.95 8.25 27.05
CA ALA A 193 5.68 7.33 28.16
C ALA A 193 5.63 8.07 29.51
N GLU A 194 6.51 9.04 29.69
CA GLU A 194 6.67 9.83 30.92
C GLU A 194 5.72 11.04 30.98
N MET A 195 5.04 11.37 29.88
CA MET A 195 4.13 12.51 29.82
C MET A 195 2.71 12.12 30.24
N ALA A 196 2.15 12.79 31.24
CA ALA A 196 0.77 12.64 31.66
C ALA A 196 -0.21 13.24 30.61
N LEU A 197 -0.40 12.54 29.49
CA LEU A 197 -1.29 12.98 28.41
C LEU A 197 -2.73 12.50 28.63
N PRO A 198 -3.74 13.38 28.45
CA PRO A 198 -5.13 13.00 28.63
C PRO A 198 -5.53 11.94 27.59
N PRO A 199 -6.23 10.86 27.99
CA PRO A 199 -6.86 9.96 27.03
C PRO A 199 -7.97 10.70 26.30
N VAL A 200 -8.07 10.46 25.00
CA VAL A 200 -9.10 11.06 24.15
C VAL A 200 -9.85 9.98 23.39
N PHE A 201 -11.09 10.28 23.02
CA PHE A 201 -11.79 9.47 22.02
C PHE A 201 -11.29 9.88 20.63
N GLU A 202 -10.37 9.10 20.09
CA GLU A 202 -9.77 9.34 18.78
C GLU A 202 -10.63 8.69 17.68
N HIS A 203 -10.87 9.40 16.59
CA HIS A 203 -11.64 8.90 15.45
C HIS A 203 -10.82 7.94 14.57
N GLY A 204 -9.55 8.24 14.31
CA GLY A 204 -8.60 7.37 13.60
C GLY A 204 -8.52 7.59 12.08
N ASP A 205 -9.59 8.05 11.43
CA ASP A 205 -9.61 8.49 10.02
C ASP A 205 -10.37 9.82 9.83
N LEU A 206 -9.91 10.87 10.50
CA LEU A 206 -10.58 12.18 10.48
C LEU A 206 -10.28 12.96 9.20
N SER A 207 -10.87 12.54 8.08
CA SER A 207 -10.71 13.20 6.78
C SER A 207 -11.95 13.02 5.89
N HIS A 208 -12.02 13.70 4.74
CA HIS A 208 -13.04 13.39 3.74
C HIS A 208 -12.89 11.91 3.30
N PRO A 209 -13.96 11.08 3.30
CA PRO A 209 -15.37 11.47 3.18
C PRO A 209 -16.16 11.52 4.49
N ASN A 210 -15.49 11.44 5.62
CA ASN A 210 -16.10 11.21 6.94
C ASN A 210 -16.56 12.50 7.63
N LEU A 211 -16.40 13.66 6.97
CA LEU A 211 -16.63 14.98 7.54
C LEU A 211 -17.72 15.73 6.76
N PHE A 212 -18.71 16.24 7.49
CA PHE A 212 -19.83 17.02 7.00
C PHE A 212 -19.96 18.32 7.78
N LEU A 213 -20.39 19.39 7.10
CA LEU A 213 -20.89 20.59 7.74
C LEU A 213 -22.40 20.47 7.78
N LEU A 214 -22.95 20.28 8.97
CA LEU A 214 -24.37 20.10 9.19
C LEU A 214 -25.12 21.41 8.95
N GLN A 215 -26.44 21.33 8.79
CA GLN A 215 -27.29 22.51 8.63
C GLN A 215 -27.23 23.46 9.83
N SER A 216 -27.00 22.92 11.04
CA SER A 216 -26.75 23.69 12.26
C SER A 216 -25.46 24.53 12.21
N GLY A 217 -24.59 24.29 11.20
CA GLY A 217 -23.27 24.90 11.11
C GLY A 217 -22.20 24.15 11.91
N GLU A 218 -22.58 23.10 12.64
CA GLU A 218 -21.67 22.22 13.36
C GLU A 218 -21.01 21.19 12.44
N LEU A 219 -19.92 20.59 12.90
CA LEU A 219 -19.30 19.48 12.21
C LEU A 219 -20.12 18.20 12.48
N GLY A 220 -20.31 17.38 11.45
CA GLY A 220 -20.82 16.01 11.56
C GLY A 220 -19.73 15.03 11.15
N VAL A 221 -19.54 13.96 11.93
CA VAL A 221 -18.48 12.97 11.71
C VAL A 221 -19.06 11.56 11.72
N VAL A 222 -18.78 10.80 10.66
CA VAL A 222 -19.25 9.42 10.43
C VAL A 222 -18.08 8.47 10.28
N ASP A 223 -18.35 7.16 10.21
CA ASP A 223 -17.34 6.10 9.98
C ASP A 223 -16.40 5.90 11.18
N TRP A 224 -16.99 5.49 12.30
CA TRP A 224 -16.30 5.29 13.58
C TRP A 224 -15.64 3.91 13.71
N GLU A 225 -15.46 3.18 12.61
CA GLU A 225 -14.92 1.82 12.62
C GLU A 225 -13.45 1.76 13.13
N THR A 226 -12.67 2.84 12.94
CA THR A 226 -11.24 2.89 13.35
C THR A 226 -10.99 3.57 14.68
N ALA A 227 -12.04 3.97 15.39
CA ALA A 227 -11.91 4.79 16.59
C ALA A 227 -11.10 4.10 17.70
N GLN A 228 -10.45 4.92 18.54
CA GLN A 228 -9.76 4.49 19.74
C GLN A 228 -10.36 5.23 20.95
N PRO A 229 -11.22 4.57 21.74
CA PRO A 229 -11.86 5.21 22.90
C PRO A 229 -10.89 5.75 23.96
N TYR A 230 -9.71 5.14 24.05
CA TYR A 230 -8.58 5.59 24.87
C TYR A 230 -7.37 5.89 23.98
N GLY A 231 -7.59 6.74 22.99
CA GLY A 231 -6.62 7.14 21.97
C GLY A 231 -5.59 8.16 22.45
N MET A 232 -4.75 8.58 21.50
CA MET A 232 -3.72 9.58 21.72
C MET A 232 -4.18 10.94 21.16
N PRO A 233 -3.97 12.05 21.88
CA PRO A 233 -4.37 13.38 21.41
C PRO A 233 -3.61 13.79 20.14
N ALA A 234 -4.13 14.79 19.46
CA ALA A 234 -3.58 15.43 18.27
C ALA A 234 -3.45 14.56 16.99
N CYS A 235 -3.58 13.24 17.05
CA CYS A 235 -3.48 12.37 15.86
C CYS A 235 -4.53 12.73 14.79
N ASP A 236 -5.81 12.82 15.19
CA ASP A 236 -6.90 13.24 14.28
C ASP A 236 -6.67 14.65 13.71
N LEU A 237 -6.17 15.58 14.54
CA LEU A 237 -5.87 16.94 14.12
C LEU A 237 -4.80 16.98 13.03
N PHE A 238 -3.66 16.30 13.26
CA PHE A 238 -2.55 16.29 12.31
C PHE A 238 -2.93 15.61 11.00
N PHE A 239 -3.72 14.53 11.09
CA PHE A 239 -4.25 13.84 9.92
C PHE A 239 -5.18 14.76 9.10
N PHE A 240 -6.11 15.45 9.76
CA PHE A 240 -7.02 16.40 9.14
C PHE A 240 -6.28 17.60 8.50
N LEU A 241 -5.37 18.25 9.23
CA LEU A 241 -4.61 19.41 8.71
C LEU A 241 -3.75 19.03 7.51
N THR A 242 -3.24 17.80 7.47
CA THR A 242 -2.53 17.29 6.29
C THR A 242 -3.47 17.06 5.12
N TYR A 243 -4.65 16.48 5.36
CA TYR A 243 -5.69 16.40 4.33
C TYR A 243 -5.99 17.78 3.72
N VAL A 244 -6.16 18.81 4.56
CA VAL A 244 -6.37 20.19 4.12
C VAL A 244 -5.21 20.69 3.25
N ALA A 245 -3.95 20.48 3.68
CA ALA A 245 -2.76 20.88 2.93
C ALA A 245 -2.73 20.27 1.52
N LEU A 246 -2.97 18.96 1.43
CA LEU A 246 -3.00 18.23 0.17
C LEU A 246 -4.16 18.70 -0.73
N ALA A 247 -5.33 18.96 -0.15
CA ALA A 247 -6.49 19.47 -0.85
C ALA A 247 -6.25 20.89 -1.42
N GLN A 248 -5.54 21.74 -0.68
CA GLN A 248 -5.16 23.09 -1.10
C GLN A 248 -4.24 23.10 -2.30
N ALA A 249 -3.16 22.31 -2.25
CA ALA A 249 -2.18 22.25 -3.32
C ALA A 249 -2.65 21.50 -4.58
N LYS A 250 -3.83 20.84 -4.53
CA LYS A 250 -4.26 19.86 -5.54
C LYS A 250 -3.16 18.85 -5.86
N ALA A 251 -2.39 18.47 -4.84
CA ALA A 251 -1.18 17.67 -5.00
C ALA A 251 -1.56 16.28 -5.56
N ARG A 252 -0.97 15.92 -6.71
CA ARG A 252 -1.21 14.62 -7.37
C ARG A 252 0.04 13.75 -7.45
N ARG A 253 1.20 14.34 -7.20
CA ARG A 253 2.51 13.69 -7.22
C ARG A 253 3.16 13.81 -5.85
N THR A 254 4.00 12.84 -5.50
CA THR A 254 4.65 12.75 -4.17
C THR A 254 5.45 14.00 -3.81
N ASP A 255 6.18 14.57 -4.76
CA ASP A 255 6.93 15.83 -4.60
C ASP A 255 6.03 17.01 -4.20
N GLN A 256 4.89 17.16 -4.88
CA GLN A 256 3.89 18.19 -4.57
C GLN A 256 3.24 17.95 -3.20
N MET A 257 2.98 16.69 -2.86
CA MET A 257 2.39 16.31 -1.56
C MET A 257 3.35 16.69 -0.43
N LEU A 258 4.63 16.30 -0.54
CA LEU A 258 5.67 16.65 0.43
C LEU A 258 5.88 18.16 0.56
N ALA A 259 5.90 18.90 -0.55
CA ALA A 259 6.04 20.35 -0.52
C ALA A 259 4.85 21.03 0.19
N SER A 260 3.62 20.60 -0.11
CA SER A 260 2.41 21.15 0.53
C SER A 260 2.30 20.80 2.01
N PHE A 261 2.72 19.59 2.38
CA PHE A 261 2.83 19.15 3.77
C PHE A 261 3.86 19.98 4.53
N ARG A 262 5.06 20.17 3.96
CA ARG A 262 6.10 21.01 4.56
C ARG A 262 5.63 22.45 4.77
N ALA A 263 5.01 23.06 3.75
CA ALA A 263 4.50 24.42 3.82
C ALA A 263 3.35 24.62 4.83
N ALA A 264 2.63 23.55 5.19
CA ALA A 264 1.55 23.64 6.18
C ALA A 264 2.08 23.74 7.61
N PHE A 265 3.08 22.91 7.97
CA PHE A 265 3.54 22.76 9.35
C PHE A 265 4.89 23.43 9.64
N TRP A 266 5.74 23.65 8.64
CA TRP A 266 7.09 24.21 8.79
C TRP A 266 7.29 25.51 8.01
N GLY A 267 8.25 26.32 8.48
CA GLY A 267 8.54 27.65 7.96
C GLY A 267 7.71 28.76 8.63
N ASP A 268 8.05 30.01 8.34
CA ASP A 268 7.45 31.19 8.98
C ASP A 268 5.97 31.38 8.61
N GLN A 269 5.57 30.86 7.45
CA GLN A 269 4.20 30.94 6.92
C GLN A 269 3.39 29.65 7.17
N ALA A 270 3.82 28.82 8.11
CA ALA A 270 3.16 27.57 8.47
C ALA A 270 1.76 27.81 9.05
N TRP A 271 0.75 27.79 8.19
CA TRP A 271 -0.62 28.13 8.52
C TRP A 271 -1.31 27.12 9.46
N ALA A 272 -0.75 25.91 9.64
CA ALA A 272 -1.30 24.91 10.56
C ALA A 272 -1.02 25.25 12.04
N ARG A 273 0.05 26.01 12.33
CA ARG A 273 0.52 26.29 13.70
C ARG A 273 -0.54 26.90 14.62
N PRO A 274 -1.34 27.92 14.22
CA PRO A 274 -2.35 28.49 15.09
C PRO A 274 -3.44 27.48 15.50
N TYR A 275 -3.78 26.54 14.60
CA TYR A 275 -4.76 25.48 14.88
C TYR A 275 -4.22 24.44 15.85
N VAL A 276 -2.95 24.05 15.69
CA VAL A 276 -2.26 23.13 16.61
C VAL A 276 -2.13 23.78 17.99
N ALA A 277 -1.72 25.04 18.07
CA ALA A 277 -1.60 25.78 19.33
C ALA A 277 -2.95 25.91 20.04
N ARG A 278 -4.01 26.28 19.32
CA ARG A 278 -5.38 26.37 19.88
C ARG A 278 -5.87 25.03 20.43
N TYR A 279 -5.66 23.95 19.68
CA TYR A 279 -6.03 22.60 20.15
C TYR A 279 -5.21 22.18 21.38
N ALA A 280 -3.89 22.40 21.36
CA ALA A 280 -3.01 22.08 22.48
C ALA A 280 -3.41 22.83 23.76
N GLN A 281 -3.73 24.12 23.64
CA GLN A 281 -4.22 24.93 24.75
C GLN A 281 -5.54 24.41 25.30
N ARG A 282 -6.50 24.05 24.43
CA ARG A 282 -7.79 23.49 24.85
C ARG A 282 -7.64 22.17 25.60
N LEU A 283 -6.77 21.28 25.14
CA LEU A 283 -6.54 19.98 25.80
C LEU A 283 -5.45 20.03 26.88
N HIS A 284 -4.95 21.21 27.23
CA HIS A 284 -3.85 21.41 28.19
C HIS A 284 -2.62 20.52 27.90
N LEU A 285 -2.28 20.37 26.61
CA LEU A 285 -1.14 19.56 26.18
C LEU A 285 0.17 20.34 26.36
N PRO A 286 1.22 19.72 26.91
CA PRO A 286 2.52 20.38 26.99
C PRO A 286 3.14 20.51 25.58
N ASP A 287 3.76 21.66 25.28
CA ASP A 287 4.34 21.94 23.95
C ASP A 287 5.34 20.86 23.50
N ARG A 288 6.13 20.32 24.45
CA ARG A 288 7.09 19.23 24.20
C ARG A 288 6.45 17.93 23.71
N ALA A 289 5.14 17.72 23.91
CA ALA A 289 4.43 16.54 23.41
C ALA A 289 4.05 16.65 21.93
N LEU A 290 3.97 17.87 21.36
CA LEU A 290 3.41 18.06 20.03
C LEU A 290 4.24 17.39 18.93
N THR A 291 5.56 17.48 19.00
CA THR A 291 6.45 16.84 18.02
C THR A 291 6.40 15.31 18.11
N PRO A 292 6.55 14.67 19.29
CA PRO A 292 6.32 13.23 19.42
C PRO A 292 4.94 12.76 18.96
N LEU A 293 3.86 13.48 19.30
CA LEU A 293 2.50 13.14 18.86
C LEU A 293 2.35 13.26 17.34
N PHE A 294 3.00 14.24 16.71
CA PHE A 294 3.03 14.38 15.28
C PHE A 294 3.71 13.18 14.60
N VAL A 295 4.86 12.77 15.11
CA VAL A 295 5.58 11.59 14.62
C VAL A 295 4.73 10.32 14.81
N LEU A 296 4.07 10.18 15.97
CA LEU A 296 3.20 9.06 16.29
C LEU A 296 2.03 8.94 15.31
N CYS A 297 1.38 10.05 14.97
CA CYS A 297 0.29 10.10 13.99
C CYS A 297 0.69 9.43 12.67
N TRP A 298 1.88 9.76 12.16
CA TRP A 298 2.37 9.22 10.89
C TRP A 298 2.84 7.77 10.99
N LEU A 299 3.48 7.39 12.10
CA LEU A 299 3.81 5.99 12.37
C LEU A 299 2.55 5.12 12.36
N ARG A 300 1.52 5.52 13.09
CA ARG A 300 0.25 4.77 13.17
C ARG A 300 -0.49 4.75 11.84
N THR A 301 -0.50 5.86 11.11
CA THR A 301 -1.05 5.91 9.75
C THR A 301 -0.34 4.92 8.83
N LEU A 302 0.99 4.88 8.85
CA LEU A 302 1.79 3.96 8.06
C LEU A 302 1.47 2.51 8.42
N VAL A 303 1.44 2.17 9.71
CA VAL A 303 1.11 0.81 10.18
C VAL A 303 -0.31 0.41 9.79
N SER A 304 -1.29 1.32 9.87
CA SER A 304 -2.66 1.08 9.42
C SER A 304 -2.72 0.73 7.93
N LEU A 305 -1.98 1.46 7.08
CA LEU A 305 -1.89 1.16 5.65
C LEU A 305 -1.24 -0.21 5.35
N LEU A 306 -0.35 -0.67 6.23
CA LEU A 306 0.36 -1.95 6.09
C LEU A 306 -0.41 -3.14 6.65
N THR A 307 -1.26 -2.91 7.65
CA THR A 307 -2.08 -3.93 8.32
C THR A 307 -3.44 -4.10 7.63
N CYS A 308 -3.90 -3.09 6.88
CA CYS A 308 -5.07 -3.21 6.00
C CYS A 308 -4.80 -4.27 4.92
N PRO A 309 -5.43 -5.47 4.99
CA PRO A 309 -5.15 -6.51 4.03
C PRO A 309 -5.69 -6.05 2.68
N PRO A 310 -4.90 -6.00 1.59
CA PRO A 310 -5.49 -5.96 0.27
C PRO A 310 -6.41 -7.17 0.17
N ALA A 311 -7.66 -7.00 -0.30
CA ALA A 311 -8.60 -8.09 -0.53
C ALA A 311 -7.87 -9.23 -1.26
N ARG A 312 -7.49 -10.27 -0.51
CA ARG A 312 -6.79 -11.44 -1.02
C ARG A 312 -7.82 -12.24 -1.81
N ARG A 313 -7.54 -12.50 -3.09
CA ARG A 313 -7.91 -13.82 -3.63
C ARG A 313 -6.94 -14.82 -2.99
N PRO A 314 -7.36 -16.03 -2.62
CA PRO A 314 -6.42 -17.08 -2.24
C PRO A 314 -5.41 -17.25 -3.38
N GLY A 315 -4.11 -17.07 -3.08
CA GLY A 315 -3.02 -17.30 -4.03
C GLY A 315 -2.16 -16.11 -4.51
N CYS A 316 -2.35 -14.86 -4.07
CA CYS A 316 -1.50 -13.73 -4.51
C CYS A 316 -0.76 -13.00 -3.38
N ALA A 317 0.52 -12.72 -3.61
CA ALA A 317 1.41 -11.95 -2.73
C ALA A 317 1.06 -10.44 -2.70
N PRO A 318 1.42 -9.71 -1.62
CA PRO A 318 0.98 -8.33 -1.41
C PRO A 318 1.74 -7.33 -2.28
N THR A 319 1.02 -6.52 -3.07
CA THR A 319 1.54 -5.27 -3.65
C THR A 319 0.91 -4.09 -2.91
N VAL A 320 1.73 -3.34 -2.17
CA VAL A 320 1.37 -2.02 -1.63
C VAL A 320 1.39 -1.03 -2.80
N SER A 321 0.19 -0.61 -3.24
CA SER A 321 0.03 0.49 -4.18
C SER A 321 -0.59 1.65 -3.43
N MET A 322 0.20 2.68 -3.12
CA MET A 322 -0.32 4.00 -2.78
C MET A 322 -1.03 4.56 -4.02
N ARG A 323 -2.33 4.29 -4.13
CA ARG A 323 -3.26 5.06 -4.95
C ARG A 323 -4.38 5.58 -4.05
N CYS A 324 -4.05 6.58 -3.24
CA CYS A 324 -5.07 7.51 -2.76
C CYS A 324 -5.43 8.41 -3.95
N GLY A 325 -6.45 8.01 -4.70
CA GLY A 325 -6.92 8.69 -5.89
C GLY A 325 -8.41 8.50 -6.03
N LYS A 326 -9.17 9.20 -5.19
CA LYS A 326 -10.62 9.39 -5.34
C LYS A 326 -10.87 9.98 -6.74
N ARG A 327 -11.30 9.12 -7.66
CA ARG A 327 -11.70 9.50 -9.01
C ARG A 327 -13.22 9.70 -8.97
N LEU A 328 -13.67 10.91 -8.62
CA LEU A 328 -15.05 11.33 -8.86
C LEU A 328 -15.08 12.19 -10.13
N SER A 329 -15.76 11.64 -11.13
CA SER A 329 -16.06 12.24 -12.42
C SER A 329 -17.15 13.31 -12.28
N HIS A 330 -16.79 14.53 -12.66
CA HIS A 330 -17.55 15.48 -13.46
C HIS A 330 -19.07 15.25 -13.59
N THR A 331 -19.85 16.08 -12.89
CA THR A 331 -21.03 16.74 -13.46
C THR A 331 -20.91 18.24 -13.13
N ARG A 332 -20.69 19.06 -14.17
CA ARG A 332 -20.63 20.53 -14.09
C ARG A 332 -21.91 21.08 -14.74
N ARG A 333 -22.67 21.88 -13.99
CA ARG A 333 -23.48 23.02 -14.46
C ARG A 333 -23.40 24.08 -13.36
N SER A 334 -22.43 24.99 -13.45
CA SER A 334 -22.51 26.32 -14.08
C SER A 334 -23.27 27.34 -13.21
N TRP A 335 -22.54 28.08 -12.37
CA TRP A 335 -22.86 29.47 -12.02
C TRP A 335 -21.52 30.20 -11.84
N ARG A 336 -21.25 31.16 -12.74
CA ARG A 336 -20.08 32.05 -12.73
C ARG A 336 -20.53 33.41 -12.23
N GLY A 337 -19.86 33.94 -11.21
CA GLY A 337 -19.87 35.35 -10.83
C GLY A 337 -18.42 35.82 -10.68
N ARG A 338 -18.07 36.88 -11.40
CA ARG A 338 -16.73 37.50 -11.53
C ARG A 338 -16.58 38.61 -10.48
N ALA A 339 -15.38 38.77 -9.91
CA ALA A 339 -14.77 40.04 -9.43
C ALA A 339 -13.45 39.70 -8.69
N SER A 340 -12.26 39.89 -9.29
CA SER A 340 -11.40 41.10 -9.34
C SER A 340 -10.65 41.41 -8.03
N SER A 341 -9.32 41.20 -8.07
CA SER A 341 -8.30 41.72 -7.13
C SER A 341 -8.13 43.25 -7.28
N PRO A 342 -7.46 43.93 -6.32
CA PRO A 342 -5.99 44.15 -6.35
C PRO A 342 -5.34 43.92 -4.95
N ALA A 343 -4.09 43.47 -4.78
CA ALA A 343 -2.76 44.08 -5.05
C ALA A 343 -2.32 45.16 -4.04
N GLY A 344 -1.10 45.01 -3.52
CA GLY A 344 -0.37 45.94 -2.64
C GLY A 344 -0.11 45.34 -1.25
N GLY A 345 1.07 45.34 -0.65
CA GLY A 345 2.35 45.96 -0.94
C GLY A 345 3.22 45.82 0.32
N ALA A 346 4.52 45.61 0.10
CA ALA A 346 5.63 45.45 1.04
C ALA A 346 5.51 46.01 2.48
N LYS A 347 6.17 45.34 3.44
CA LYS A 347 7.41 45.85 4.06
C LYS A 347 8.10 44.82 4.96
N ARG A 348 9.42 44.79 4.80
CA ARG A 348 10.41 44.05 5.59
C ARG A 348 10.49 44.62 7.01
N LEU A 349 10.65 43.76 8.00
CA LEU A 349 11.37 44.08 9.23
C LEU A 349 12.36 42.96 9.55
N ARG A 350 13.62 43.36 9.75
CA ARG A 350 14.76 42.53 10.14
C ARG A 350 14.81 42.44 11.66
N GLY A 351 15.43 41.38 12.17
CA GLY A 351 16.16 41.41 13.43
C GLY A 351 15.78 40.31 14.41
N TRP A 352 16.51 39.18 14.37
CA TRP A 352 16.70 38.33 15.55
C TRP A 352 18.13 37.74 15.49
N PRO A 353 18.90 37.69 16.59
CA PRO A 353 20.30 37.25 16.58
C PRO A 353 20.41 35.70 16.53
N PRO A 354 21.59 35.14 16.22
CA PRO A 354 21.77 33.70 16.04
C PRO A 354 21.77 32.93 17.38
N PRO A 355 21.43 31.62 17.37
CA PRO A 355 21.42 30.79 18.57
C PRO A 355 22.83 30.31 18.95
N ASN A 356 23.16 30.41 20.24
CA ASN A 356 24.32 29.77 20.87
C ASN A 356 24.05 28.27 21.14
N ASP A 357 25.16 27.56 21.29
CA ASP A 357 25.45 26.11 21.31
C ASP A 357 24.51 25.10 22.02
N PRO A 358 24.56 23.80 21.63
CA PRO A 358 23.63 22.75 22.05
C PRO A 358 23.95 22.15 23.44
N PRO A 359 22.94 21.66 24.20
CA PRO A 359 23.19 20.93 25.44
C PRO A 359 23.62 19.48 25.19
N ARG A 360 24.46 19.02 26.13
CA ARG A 360 25.24 17.77 26.19
C ARG A 360 24.38 16.49 26.14
N LYS A 361 24.96 15.44 25.53
CA LYS A 361 24.44 14.05 25.51
C LYS A 361 24.43 13.43 26.92
N PRO A 362 23.34 12.76 27.35
CA PRO A 362 23.40 11.84 28.49
C PRO A 362 23.86 10.43 28.06
N ASN A 363 24.58 9.75 28.96
CA ASN A 363 25.21 8.44 28.77
C ASN A 363 24.21 7.30 28.54
N PRO A 364 24.59 6.24 27.77
CA PRO A 364 23.75 5.05 27.59
C PRO A 364 23.74 4.14 28.82
N ILE A 365 22.55 3.65 29.18
CA ILE A 365 22.30 2.62 30.19
C ILE A 365 22.47 1.22 29.53
N PRO A 366 22.98 0.18 30.22
CA PRO A 366 23.46 -1.05 29.61
C PRO A 366 22.32 -1.91 29.01
N LEU A 367 22.46 -2.28 27.73
CA LEU A 367 21.63 -3.29 27.08
C LEU A 367 22.03 -4.69 27.54
N LEU A 368 21.02 -5.49 27.89
CA LEU A 368 21.11 -6.94 28.10
C LEU A 368 21.75 -7.61 26.87
N SER A 369 23.04 -7.90 26.98
CA SER A 369 23.82 -8.75 26.08
C SER A 369 23.40 -10.20 26.27
N GLY A 370 22.47 -10.67 25.44
CA GLY A 370 21.96 -12.03 25.61
C GLY A 370 21.27 -12.66 24.42
N PHE A 371 21.44 -12.17 23.19
CA PHE A 371 21.05 -12.88 21.96
C PHE A 371 21.91 -12.41 20.78
N CYS A 372 23.21 -12.71 20.82
CA CYS A 372 24.12 -12.44 19.72
C CYS A 372 24.04 -13.56 18.66
N ASN A 373 23.82 -13.16 17.40
CA ASN A 373 24.42 -13.74 16.18
C ASN A 373 24.20 -15.21 15.79
N ASP A 374 22.98 -15.63 15.46
CA ASP A 374 22.75 -16.87 14.69
C ASP A 374 21.82 -16.71 13.46
N ARG A 375 21.66 -15.48 12.95
CA ARG A 375 20.63 -15.18 11.91
C ARG A 375 21.06 -14.36 10.68
N MET A 376 22.34 -14.26 10.35
CA MET A 376 22.73 -13.86 8.99
C MET A 376 22.91 -15.11 8.11
N ARG A 377 21.80 -15.67 7.64
CA ARG A 377 21.83 -16.78 6.67
C ARG A 377 22.21 -16.22 5.30
N ALA A 378 23.29 -16.73 4.71
CA ALA A 378 23.69 -16.38 3.34
C ALA A 378 22.60 -16.83 2.34
N MET A 379 21.91 -15.86 1.73
CA MET A 379 20.86 -16.07 0.74
C MET A 379 21.40 -15.82 -0.66
N PHE A 380 20.93 -16.62 -1.62
CA PHE A 380 21.40 -16.60 -3.00
C PHE A 380 20.25 -16.88 -3.97
N THR A 381 20.51 -16.67 -5.24
CA THR A 381 19.59 -16.83 -6.36
C THR A 381 19.92 -18.07 -7.18
N VAL A 382 18.89 -18.76 -7.65
CA VAL A 382 19.02 -19.97 -8.47
C VAL A 382 18.22 -19.79 -9.75
N ALA A 383 18.82 -20.00 -10.91
CA ALA A 383 18.12 -20.03 -12.19
C ALA A 383 18.03 -21.46 -12.72
N LEU A 384 16.82 -21.94 -12.96
CA LEU A 384 16.54 -23.16 -13.73
C LEU A 384 16.39 -22.79 -15.20
N VAL A 385 17.33 -23.24 -16.02
CA VAL A 385 17.32 -23.03 -17.48
C VAL A 385 17.21 -24.36 -18.20
N GLY A 386 16.76 -24.33 -19.45
CA GLY A 386 16.48 -25.54 -20.22
C GLY A 386 15.50 -25.27 -21.35
N ALA A 387 15.51 -26.10 -22.38
CA ALA A 387 14.51 -26.05 -23.45
C ALA A 387 13.10 -26.37 -22.91
N ASP A 388 12.06 -25.99 -23.64
CA ASP A 388 10.68 -26.31 -23.26
C ASP A 388 10.45 -27.82 -23.37
N GLY A 389 9.80 -28.40 -22.35
CA GLY A 389 9.72 -29.87 -22.18
C GLY A 389 10.75 -30.48 -21.22
N ALA A 390 11.77 -29.74 -20.80
CA ALA A 390 12.82 -30.22 -19.89
C ALA A 390 12.38 -30.39 -18.41
N GLY A 391 11.15 -30.01 -18.06
CA GLY A 391 10.61 -30.18 -16.69
C GLY A 391 10.85 -29.01 -15.73
N LYS A 392 11.37 -27.86 -16.19
CA LYS A 392 11.68 -26.65 -15.40
C LYS A 392 10.58 -26.25 -14.41
N THR A 393 9.34 -26.13 -14.89
CA THR A 393 8.20 -25.70 -14.06
C THR A 393 7.84 -26.74 -12.99
N THR A 394 8.01 -28.03 -13.29
CA THR A 394 7.72 -29.10 -12.33
C THR A 394 8.77 -29.13 -11.22
N VAL A 395 10.06 -29.10 -11.58
CA VAL A 395 11.17 -28.99 -10.63
C VAL A 395 11.03 -27.72 -9.78
N GLY A 396 10.72 -26.59 -10.41
CA GLY A 396 10.57 -25.32 -9.71
C GLY A 396 9.40 -25.26 -8.72
N ARG A 397 8.27 -25.92 -9.03
CA ARG A 397 7.14 -26.05 -8.09
C ARG A 397 7.49 -26.93 -6.90
N TYR A 398 8.18 -28.04 -7.14
CA TYR A 398 8.59 -28.96 -6.08
C TYR A 398 9.54 -28.27 -5.10
N LEU A 399 10.58 -27.59 -5.61
CA LEU A 399 11.53 -26.83 -4.79
C LEU A 399 10.86 -25.71 -4.00
N ALA A 400 9.86 -25.03 -4.58
CA ALA A 400 9.12 -23.99 -3.89
C ALA A 400 8.22 -24.52 -2.73
N GLN A 401 7.91 -25.81 -2.73
CA GLN A 401 7.12 -26.47 -1.70
C GLN A 401 7.98 -27.19 -0.64
N ALA A 402 9.27 -27.37 -0.89
CA ALA A 402 10.20 -28.02 0.03
C ALA A 402 10.38 -27.19 1.33
N PRO A 403 9.87 -27.63 2.50
CA PRO A 403 9.85 -26.81 3.72
C PRO A 403 11.25 -26.50 4.29
N GLN A 404 12.23 -27.37 4.02
CA GLN A 404 13.62 -27.21 4.44
C GLN A 404 14.37 -26.06 3.74
N LEU A 405 13.93 -25.69 2.53
CA LEU A 405 14.51 -24.63 1.72
C LEU A 405 13.49 -23.51 1.61
N ARG A 406 13.70 -22.38 2.29
CA ARG A 406 12.82 -21.21 2.20
C ARG A 406 12.92 -20.59 0.80
N ILE A 407 12.29 -21.19 -0.20
CA ILE A 407 12.40 -20.79 -1.60
C ILE A 407 11.19 -19.94 -2.02
N LYS A 408 11.44 -18.89 -2.81
CA LYS A 408 10.41 -18.11 -3.50
C LYS A 408 10.64 -18.15 -5.00
N TYR A 409 9.58 -18.49 -5.73
CA TYR A 409 9.58 -18.58 -7.18
C TYR A 409 9.26 -17.22 -7.81
N VAL A 410 10.09 -16.74 -8.73
CA VAL A 410 9.90 -15.48 -9.47
C VAL A 410 10.13 -15.71 -10.96
N TYR A 411 9.15 -15.37 -11.79
CA TYR A 411 9.26 -15.46 -13.24
C TYR A 411 10.01 -14.26 -13.83
N LEU A 412 11.27 -14.44 -14.23
CA LEU A 412 12.09 -13.42 -14.88
C LEU A 412 12.18 -13.60 -16.40
N GLY A 413 11.07 -14.00 -17.04
CA GLY A 413 10.99 -14.16 -18.49
C GLY A 413 10.24 -13.02 -19.21
N ILE A 414 10.41 -12.98 -20.52
CA ILE A 414 9.87 -11.93 -21.41
C ILE A 414 8.35 -12.02 -21.58
N ASN A 415 7.77 -13.21 -21.43
CA ASN A 415 6.32 -13.42 -21.56
C ASN A 415 5.57 -12.80 -20.37
N PRO A 416 4.80 -11.71 -20.58
CA PRO A 416 4.15 -11.02 -19.48
C PRO A 416 2.97 -11.81 -18.90
N GLU A 417 2.33 -12.70 -19.68
CA GLU A 417 1.18 -13.50 -19.21
C GLU A 417 1.58 -14.66 -18.31
N ALA A 418 2.79 -15.20 -18.52
CA ALA A 418 3.38 -16.22 -17.67
C ALA A 418 3.97 -15.63 -16.38
N SER A 419 4.06 -14.30 -16.27
CA SER A 419 4.68 -13.67 -15.11
C SER A 419 3.76 -13.67 -13.90
N ASN A 420 4.27 -14.21 -12.79
CA ASN A 420 3.63 -14.09 -11.49
C ASN A 420 3.71 -12.66 -10.90
N VAL A 421 4.60 -11.81 -11.45
CA VAL A 421 4.75 -10.42 -11.02
C VAL A 421 4.97 -9.46 -12.19
N MET A 422 4.26 -8.34 -12.21
CA MET A 422 4.35 -7.36 -13.30
C MET A 422 4.31 -5.93 -12.79
N LEU A 423 4.91 -4.99 -13.53
CA LEU A 423 4.73 -3.58 -13.22
C LEU A 423 3.23 -3.20 -13.28
N PRO A 424 2.76 -2.33 -12.37
CA PRO A 424 1.39 -1.82 -12.42
C PRO A 424 1.02 -1.14 -13.74
N THR A 425 1.98 -0.50 -14.40
CA THR A 425 1.82 0.15 -15.72
C THR A 425 1.64 -0.88 -16.83
N THR A 426 2.48 -1.90 -16.87
CA THR A 426 2.37 -3.05 -17.78
C THR A 426 1.02 -3.74 -17.60
N ARG A 427 0.63 -4.03 -16.36
CA ARG A 427 -0.67 -4.66 -16.02
C ARG A 427 -1.87 -3.83 -16.48
N LEU A 428 -1.84 -2.51 -16.27
CA LEU A 428 -2.91 -1.60 -16.72
C LEU A 428 -3.00 -1.54 -18.25
N TRP A 429 -1.86 -1.52 -18.94
CA TRP A 429 -1.80 -1.50 -20.40
C TRP A 429 -2.34 -2.81 -21.02
N TYR A 430 -2.03 -3.96 -20.42
CA TYR A 430 -2.59 -5.25 -20.84
C TYR A 430 -4.10 -5.35 -20.56
N ALA A 431 -4.57 -4.87 -19.41
CA ALA A 431 -6.01 -4.79 -19.12
C ALA A 431 -6.77 -3.93 -20.13
N LEU A 432 -6.18 -2.78 -20.53
CA LEU A 432 -6.73 -1.89 -21.56
C LEU A 432 -6.74 -2.53 -22.96
N LYS A 433 -5.72 -3.33 -23.30
CA LYS A 433 -5.68 -4.08 -24.57
C LYS A 433 -6.71 -5.20 -24.63
N ARG A 434 -6.85 -5.96 -23.53
CA ARG A 434 -7.81 -7.06 -23.40
C ARG A 434 -9.25 -6.55 -23.46
N ALA A 435 -9.54 -5.42 -22.83
CA ALA A 435 -10.84 -4.74 -22.92
C ALA A 435 -11.18 -4.20 -24.34
N ARG A 436 -10.19 -4.10 -25.24
CA ARG A 436 -10.35 -3.64 -26.62
C ARG A 436 -10.31 -4.78 -27.65
N GLY A 437 -10.39 -6.04 -27.20
CA GLY A 437 -10.45 -7.22 -28.07
C GLY A 437 -9.22 -7.40 -28.99
N ARG A 438 -8.09 -6.74 -28.72
CA ARG A 438 -6.89 -6.88 -29.56
C ARG A 438 -6.15 -8.16 -29.18
N PRO A 439 -5.74 -8.99 -30.15
CA PRO A 439 -4.98 -10.20 -29.87
C PRO A 439 -3.71 -9.82 -29.11
N LEU A 440 -3.53 -10.48 -27.98
CA LEU A 440 -2.33 -10.34 -27.16
C LEU A 440 -1.24 -11.07 -27.94
N SER A 441 -0.22 -10.33 -28.37
CA SER A 441 0.92 -10.93 -29.06
C SER A 441 1.54 -11.95 -28.12
N MET A 442 1.35 -13.23 -28.43
CA MET A 442 2.02 -14.36 -27.79
C MET A 442 3.51 -14.23 -28.09
N ALA A 443 4.20 -13.40 -27.32
CA ALA A 443 5.63 -13.19 -27.48
C ALA A 443 6.35 -14.33 -26.77
N GLY A 444 6.45 -15.47 -27.47
CA GLY A 444 7.69 -16.22 -27.45
C GLY A 444 8.80 -15.40 -28.15
N PRO A 445 10.07 -15.85 -28.10
CA PRO A 445 11.15 -15.22 -28.84
C PRO A 445 10.75 -15.05 -30.31
N ARG A 446 11.09 -13.90 -30.92
CA ARG A 446 10.78 -13.67 -32.34
C ARG A 446 11.58 -14.65 -33.18
N ASP A 447 10.89 -15.28 -34.14
CA ASP A 447 11.55 -16.06 -35.18
C ASP A 447 12.55 -15.15 -35.94
N PRO A 448 13.86 -15.45 -35.93
CA PRO A 448 14.88 -14.64 -36.60
C PRO A 448 14.68 -14.57 -38.12
N SER A 449 13.88 -15.47 -38.71
CA SER A 449 13.55 -15.45 -40.14
C SER A 449 12.60 -14.30 -40.55
N GLN A 450 11.95 -13.60 -39.60
CA GLN A 450 10.97 -12.54 -39.89
C GLN A 450 11.49 -11.12 -39.60
N VAL A 451 12.50 -10.66 -40.34
CA VAL A 451 12.96 -9.26 -40.27
C VAL A 451 12.08 -8.37 -41.15
N LYS A 452 11.18 -7.57 -40.55
CA LYS A 452 10.43 -6.54 -41.30
C LYS A 452 11.36 -5.41 -41.75
N ALA A 453 11.30 -5.06 -43.04
CA ALA A 453 12.06 -3.94 -43.60
C ALA A 453 11.75 -2.60 -42.89
N PRO A 454 12.74 -1.71 -42.71
CA PRO A 454 12.54 -0.45 -42.00
C PRO A 454 11.55 0.46 -42.75
N PRO A 455 10.70 1.23 -42.02
CA PRO A 455 9.70 2.10 -42.64
C PRO A 455 10.35 3.22 -43.45
N LYS A 456 9.97 3.35 -44.73
CA LYS A 456 10.44 4.42 -45.62
C LYS A 456 9.83 5.78 -45.23
N GLY A 457 10.67 6.81 -45.05
CA GLY A 457 10.30 8.21 -44.77
C GLY A 457 10.65 8.71 -43.35
N GLY A 458 11.25 9.90 -43.26
CA GLY A 458 11.83 10.46 -42.02
C GLY A 458 10.85 10.59 -40.84
N LEU A 459 9.62 11.07 -41.09
CA LEU A 459 8.60 11.21 -40.04
C LEU A 459 8.06 9.86 -39.53
N LYS A 460 7.96 8.86 -40.41
CA LYS A 460 7.55 7.49 -40.04
C LYS A 460 8.66 6.78 -39.26
N ARG A 461 9.93 7.02 -39.62
CA ARG A 461 11.11 6.53 -38.90
C ARG A 461 11.20 7.12 -37.49
N LEU A 462 11.04 8.44 -37.35
CA LEU A 462 11.02 9.11 -36.05
C LEU A 462 9.89 8.60 -35.13
N ARG A 463 8.68 8.42 -35.65
CA ARG A 463 7.57 7.84 -34.88
C ARG A 463 7.83 6.39 -34.46
N ALA A 464 8.46 5.60 -35.31
CA ALA A 464 8.86 4.23 -34.99
C ALA A 464 9.93 4.19 -33.88
N GLU A 465 10.89 5.12 -33.92
CA GLU A 465 11.94 5.27 -32.91
C GLU A 465 11.39 5.73 -31.55
N ILE A 466 10.52 6.74 -31.52
CA ILE A 466 9.86 7.19 -30.28
C ILE A 466 9.03 6.04 -29.66
N LYS A 467 8.27 5.32 -30.49
CA LYS A 467 7.48 4.17 -30.03
C LYS A 467 8.36 3.02 -29.53
N SER A 468 9.52 2.81 -30.15
CA SER A 468 10.51 1.83 -29.73
C SER A 468 11.15 2.22 -28.38
N GLY A 469 11.54 3.49 -28.22
CA GLY A 469 12.09 4.02 -26.97
C GLY A 469 11.11 3.93 -25.79
N LEU A 470 9.83 4.26 -26.01
CA LEU A 470 8.80 4.11 -24.97
C LEU A 470 8.56 2.64 -24.59
N ARG A 471 8.64 1.72 -25.56
CA ARG A 471 8.56 0.28 -25.29
C ARG A 471 9.77 -0.20 -24.47
N MET A 472 10.97 0.23 -24.85
CA MET A 472 12.21 -0.08 -24.16
C MET A 472 12.20 0.44 -22.72
N LEU A 473 11.76 1.68 -22.47
CA LEU A 473 11.64 2.23 -21.12
C LEU A 473 10.70 1.39 -20.23
N ASN A 474 9.57 0.94 -20.79
CA ASN A 474 8.66 0.07 -20.04
C ASN A 474 9.26 -1.33 -19.81
N GLN A 475 10.04 -1.84 -20.75
CA GLN A 475 10.71 -3.13 -20.66
C GLN A 475 11.84 -3.10 -19.60
N VAL A 476 12.73 -2.12 -19.66
CA VAL A 476 13.76 -1.87 -18.64
C VAL A 476 13.15 -1.67 -17.26
N GLY A 477 12.06 -0.91 -17.17
CA GLY A 477 11.33 -0.75 -15.92
C GLY A 477 10.78 -2.06 -15.37
N GLU A 478 10.29 -2.95 -16.24
CA GLU A 478 9.75 -4.26 -15.88
C GLU A 478 10.86 -5.18 -15.34
N GLU A 479 12.00 -5.22 -16.02
CA GLU A 479 13.17 -6.01 -15.64
C GLU A 479 13.73 -5.59 -14.28
N TRP A 480 13.90 -4.28 -14.03
CA TRP A 480 14.36 -3.76 -12.74
C TRP A 480 13.32 -3.89 -11.63
N TYR A 481 12.03 -3.79 -11.94
CA TYR A 481 10.99 -4.01 -10.95
C TYR A 481 11.00 -5.44 -10.44
N ARG A 482 11.09 -6.43 -11.34
CA ARG A 482 11.18 -7.83 -10.93
C ARG A 482 12.50 -8.12 -10.22
N GLN A 483 13.61 -7.54 -10.68
CA GLN A 483 14.88 -7.63 -9.96
C GLN A 483 14.80 -7.03 -8.55
N GLY A 484 14.09 -5.93 -8.37
CA GLY A 484 13.81 -5.35 -7.05
C GLY A 484 13.04 -6.31 -6.13
N ILE A 485 12.15 -7.12 -6.69
CA ILE A 485 11.41 -8.16 -5.95
C ILE A 485 12.31 -9.34 -5.60
N VAL A 486 13.24 -9.71 -6.47
CA VAL A 486 14.27 -10.70 -6.17
C VAL A 486 15.09 -10.23 -4.97
N TRP A 487 15.62 -9.00 -5.01
CA TRP A 487 16.37 -8.45 -3.88
C TRP A 487 15.54 -8.36 -2.60
N TYR A 488 14.25 -8.05 -2.72
CA TYR A 488 13.33 -8.07 -1.59
C TYR A 488 13.18 -9.47 -0.97
N TYR A 489 13.08 -10.53 -1.78
CA TYR A 489 12.99 -11.89 -1.26
C TYR A 489 14.31 -12.38 -0.67
N LEU A 490 15.45 -12.10 -1.31
CA LEU A 490 16.77 -12.41 -0.76
C LEU A 490 16.98 -11.76 0.62
N ARG A 491 16.66 -10.46 0.74
CA ARG A 491 16.75 -9.72 2.02
C ARG A 491 15.84 -10.28 3.11
N ARG A 492 14.76 -10.99 2.76
CA ARG A 492 13.86 -11.64 3.70
C ARG A 492 14.27 -13.05 4.09
N GLY A 493 15.48 -13.47 3.74
CA GLY A 493 15.97 -14.80 4.09
C GLY A 493 15.38 -15.91 3.22
N TYR A 494 14.94 -15.58 2.00
CA TYR A 494 14.51 -16.56 1.00
C TYR A 494 15.59 -16.78 -0.05
N ILE A 495 15.75 -18.03 -0.46
CA ILE A 495 16.42 -18.36 -1.73
C ILE A 495 15.42 -18.05 -2.84
N VAL A 496 15.86 -17.38 -3.90
CA VAL A 496 14.97 -17.01 -5.00
C VAL A 496 15.25 -17.88 -6.20
N LEU A 497 14.21 -18.56 -6.69
CA LEU A 497 14.27 -19.48 -7.82
C LEU A 497 13.63 -18.84 -9.06
N PHE A 498 14.35 -18.84 -10.16
CA PHE A 498 13.90 -18.37 -11.47
C PHE A 498 13.72 -19.55 -12.41
N ASP A 499 12.67 -19.55 -13.23
CA ASP A 499 12.44 -20.53 -14.31
C ASP A 499 12.82 -20.02 -15.70
N ARG A 500 13.08 -18.72 -15.78
CA ARG A 500 13.61 -17.96 -16.91
C ARG A 500 14.41 -16.79 -16.35
N HIS A 501 15.34 -16.24 -17.11
CA HIS A 501 16.14 -15.10 -16.70
C HIS A 501 16.36 -14.17 -17.89
N PHE A 502 16.10 -12.87 -17.70
CA PHE A 502 16.16 -11.88 -18.80
C PHE A 502 17.50 -11.89 -19.53
N LEU A 503 18.63 -11.97 -18.82
CA LEU A 503 19.94 -12.04 -19.48
C LEU A 503 20.01 -13.24 -20.44
N PHE A 504 19.54 -14.43 -20.03
CA PHE A 504 19.63 -15.65 -20.85
C PHE A 504 18.60 -15.66 -21.99
N ASP A 505 17.39 -15.18 -21.71
CA ASP A 505 16.33 -15.04 -22.73
C ASP A 505 16.69 -13.99 -23.80
N TYR A 506 17.55 -13.00 -23.49
CA TYR A 506 18.01 -11.96 -24.43
C TYR A 506 19.43 -12.16 -24.95
N TYR A 507 20.25 -13.04 -24.37
CA TYR A 507 21.67 -13.16 -24.71
C TYR A 507 21.85 -13.48 -26.20
N PHE A 508 21.18 -14.51 -26.71
CA PHE A 508 21.30 -14.92 -28.11
C PHE A 508 20.56 -13.99 -29.10
N TYR A 509 19.60 -13.21 -28.63
CA TYR A 509 18.80 -12.33 -29.50
C TYR A 509 19.30 -10.89 -29.58
N ASP A 510 19.82 -10.34 -28.50
CA ASP A 510 20.17 -8.93 -28.35
C ASP A 510 21.64 -8.68 -27.93
N VAL A 511 22.40 -9.72 -27.52
CA VAL A 511 23.78 -9.56 -27.01
C VAL A 511 24.82 -10.27 -27.89
N ALA A 512 24.63 -11.54 -28.24
CA ALA A 512 25.62 -12.39 -28.92
C ALA A 512 25.73 -12.10 -30.43
N ASP A 513 24.60 -11.87 -31.10
CA ASP A 513 24.58 -11.61 -32.54
C ASP A 513 24.32 -10.13 -32.82
N ARG A 514 25.30 -9.42 -33.38
CA ARG A 514 25.27 -7.95 -33.61
C ARG A 514 25.07 -7.58 -35.10
N PRO A 515 23.90 -7.81 -35.74
CA PRO A 515 23.67 -7.30 -37.10
C PRO A 515 23.67 -5.76 -37.18
N GLN A 516 24.30 -5.21 -38.22
CA GLN A 516 24.51 -3.77 -38.44
C GLN A 516 23.22 -2.91 -38.51
N ASN A 517 22.04 -3.50 -38.74
CA ASN A 517 20.84 -2.79 -39.22
C ASN A 517 19.67 -2.68 -38.21
N ARG A 518 19.92 -2.66 -36.89
CA ARG A 518 18.87 -2.53 -35.84
C ARG A 518 18.72 -1.11 -35.28
N LEU A 519 17.51 -0.81 -34.78
CA LEU A 519 17.14 0.42 -34.04
C LEU A 519 18.03 0.60 -32.80
N TRP A 520 18.42 1.84 -32.51
CA TRP A 520 19.33 2.20 -31.41
C TRP A 520 18.88 1.70 -30.02
N SER A 521 17.57 1.59 -29.79
CA SER A 521 16.99 1.16 -28.50
C SER A 521 17.37 -0.28 -28.11
N SER A 522 17.46 -1.21 -29.07
CA SER A 522 17.84 -2.60 -28.78
C SER A 522 19.32 -2.72 -28.40
N ARG A 523 20.19 -1.87 -28.95
CA ARG A 523 21.62 -1.84 -28.62
C ARG A 523 21.88 -1.38 -27.20
N ILE A 524 21.19 -0.33 -26.76
CA ILE A 524 21.32 0.19 -25.39
C ILE A 524 20.78 -0.84 -24.38
N HIS A 525 19.68 -1.52 -24.72
CA HIS A 525 19.08 -2.54 -23.85
C HIS A 525 20.01 -3.75 -23.66
N GLY A 526 20.56 -4.30 -24.76
CA GLY A 526 21.55 -5.39 -24.68
C GLY A 526 22.79 -5.02 -23.87
N GLN A 527 23.36 -3.83 -24.11
CA GLN A 527 24.52 -3.34 -23.32
C GLN A 527 24.19 -3.17 -21.84
N MET A 528 22.97 -2.74 -21.52
CA MET A 528 22.52 -2.58 -20.15
C MET A 528 22.37 -3.94 -19.44
N LEU A 529 21.83 -4.95 -20.12
CA LEU A 529 21.70 -6.30 -19.58
C LEU A 529 23.07 -6.94 -19.31
N GLU A 530 23.99 -6.82 -20.27
CA GLU A 530 25.33 -7.40 -20.18
C GLU A 530 26.17 -6.80 -19.04
N ARG A 531 26.08 -5.47 -18.83
CA ARG A 531 26.94 -4.73 -17.90
C ARG A 531 26.35 -4.53 -16.51
N PHE A 532 25.03 -4.39 -16.41
CA PHE A 532 24.39 -3.92 -15.17
C PHE A 532 23.36 -4.89 -14.60
N TYR A 533 22.83 -5.84 -15.40
CA TYR A 533 21.82 -6.76 -14.87
C TYR A 533 22.47 -7.85 -14.02
N PRO A 534 22.02 -8.07 -12.76
CA PRO A 534 22.60 -9.08 -11.88
C PRO A 534 22.55 -10.48 -12.49
N ARG A 535 23.62 -11.27 -12.30
CA ARG A 535 23.66 -12.69 -12.68
C ARG A 535 23.16 -13.55 -11.53
N PRO A 536 22.51 -14.70 -11.81
CA PRO A 536 22.18 -15.67 -10.77
C PRO A 536 23.44 -16.24 -10.11
N ASP A 537 23.36 -16.53 -8.82
CA ASP A 537 24.47 -17.09 -8.05
C ASP A 537 24.73 -18.57 -8.39
N LEU A 538 23.67 -19.30 -8.77
CA LEU A 538 23.70 -20.68 -9.26
C LEU A 538 22.78 -20.82 -10.47
N VAL A 539 23.26 -21.43 -11.55
CA VAL A 539 22.47 -21.77 -12.74
C VAL A 539 22.46 -23.28 -12.89
N ILE A 540 21.27 -23.85 -12.98
CA ILE A 540 21.03 -25.28 -13.15
C ILE A 540 20.35 -25.48 -14.50
N PHE A 541 21.06 -26.12 -15.42
CA PHE A 541 20.59 -26.43 -16.76
C PHE A 541 20.05 -27.85 -16.81
N LEU A 542 18.76 -27.98 -17.11
CA LEU A 542 18.11 -29.26 -17.34
C LEU A 542 18.29 -29.67 -18.81
N ASP A 543 19.22 -30.60 -19.06
CA ASP A 543 19.60 -31.03 -20.40
C ASP A 543 18.85 -32.28 -20.84
N ALA A 544 18.30 -32.27 -22.05
CA ALA A 544 17.76 -33.46 -22.69
C ALA A 544 17.86 -33.31 -24.22
N PRO A 545 18.04 -34.41 -24.98
CA PRO A 545 18.04 -34.38 -26.44
C PRO A 545 16.74 -33.82 -27.02
N ALA A 546 16.83 -33.16 -28.18
CA ALA A 546 15.69 -32.54 -28.85
C ALA A 546 14.54 -33.52 -29.11
N GLU A 547 14.84 -34.78 -29.43
CA GLU A 547 13.87 -35.84 -29.67
C GLU A 547 13.03 -36.12 -28.42
N VAL A 548 13.68 -36.19 -27.26
CA VAL A 548 13.03 -36.44 -25.96
C VAL A 548 12.16 -35.25 -25.55
N LEU A 549 12.64 -34.02 -25.77
CA LEU A 549 11.90 -32.80 -25.46
C LEU A 549 10.67 -32.65 -26.35
N MET A 550 10.79 -32.93 -27.65
CA MET A 550 9.69 -32.87 -28.61
C MET A 550 8.61 -33.91 -28.30
N ALA A 551 9.01 -35.13 -27.90
CA ALA A 551 8.09 -36.17 -27.44
C ALA A 551 7.29 -35.75 -26.19
N ARG A 552 7.90 -34.95 -25.30
CA ARG A 552 7.25 -34.43 -24.09
C ARG A 552 6.38 -33.20 -24.34
N LYS A 553 6.76 -32.33 -25.28
CA LYS A 553 6.04 -31.10 -25.61
C LYS A 553 6.31 -30.69 -27.06
N GLN A 554 5.29 -30.73 -27.90
CA GLN A 554 5.38 -30.39 -29.33
C GLN A 554 5.39 -28.87 -29.57
N GLU A 555 6.52 -28.21 -29.30
CA GLU A 555 6.73 -26.78 -29.58
C GLU A 555 7.99 -26.57 -30.44
N GLY A 556 7.82 -26.45 -31.76
CA GLY A 556 8.92 -26.16 -32.71
C GLY A 556 9.37 -27.38 -33.53
N THR A 557 10.42 -27.21 -34.34
CA THR A 557 11.08 -28.30 -35.08
C THR A 557 12.27 -28.84 -34.29
N LEU A 558 12.68 -30.11 -34.54
CA LEU A 558 13.85 -30.72 -33.89
C LEU A 558 15.10 -29.83 -33.98
N GLU A 559 15.35 -29.25 -35.16
CA GLU A 559 16.47 -28.33 -35.40
C GLU A 559 16.41 -27.08 -34.51
N THR A 560 15.24 -26.47 -34.34
CA THR A 560 15.09 -25.29 -33.46
C THR A 560 15.25 -25.62 -31.98
N MET A 561 14.89 -26.84 -31.57
CA MET A 561 15.06 -27.30 -30.20
C MET A 561 16.53 -27.62 -29.89
N GLU A 562 17.22 -28.27 -30.82
CA GLU A 562 18.65 -28.56 -30.69
C GLU A 562 19.47 -27.26 -30.72
N HIS A 563 19.13 -26.30 -31.59
CA HIS A 563 19.75 -24.98 -31.58
C HIS A 563 19.61 -24.28 -30.22
N ARG A 564 18.40 -24.29 -29.63
CA ARG A 564 18.17 -23.73 -28.29
C ARG A 564 18.91 -24.46 -27.18
N ARG A 565 19.11 -25.78 -27.31
CA ARG A 565 19.92 -26.56 -26.37
C ARG A 565 21.38 -26.11 -26.41
N GLN A 566 21.94 -25.93 -27.61
CA GLN A 566 23.30 -25.42 -27.80
C GLN A 566 23.48 -24.00 -27.26
N GLU A 567 22.49 -23.13 -27.43
CA GLU A 567 22.46 -21.79 -26.82
C GLU A 567 22.61 -21.86 -25.28
N TYR A 568 21.84 -22.71 -24.59
CA TYR A 568 21.96 -22.84 -23.13
C TYR A 568 23.32 -23.40 -22.69
N LEU A 569 23.93 -24.30 -23.48
CA LEU A 569 25.27 -24.82 -23.18
C LEU A 569 26.35 -23.75 -23.25
N GLN A 570 26.24 -22.79 -24.18
CA GLN A 570 27.17 -21.66 -24.31
C GLN A 570 27.10 -20.71 -23.11
N LEU A 571 26.01 -20.70 -22.33
CA LEU A 571 25.92 -19.89 -21.10
C LEU A 571 26.88 -20.33 -20.00
N ARG A 572 27.43 -21.56 -20.08
CA ARG A 572 28.43 -22.08 -19.15
C ARG A 572 29.66 -21.19 -19.05
N GLU A 573 30.03 -20.50 -20.13
CA GLU A 573 31.19 -19.62 -20.17
C GLU A 573 30.94 -18.25 -19.50
N LEU A 574 29.67 -17.89 -19.25
CA LEU A 574 29.26 -16.56 -18.80
C LEU A 574 28.98 -16.48 -17.29
N VAL A 575 28.79 -17.63 -16.65
CA VAL A 575 28.34 -17.71 -15.26
C VAL A 575 29.25 -18.65 -14.47
N PRO A 576 29.79 -18.22 -13.31
CA PRO A 576 30.80 -18.98 -12.58
C PRO A 576 30.28 -20.32 -12.00
N ASN A 577 28.99 -20.40 -11.66
CA ASN A 577 28.39 -21.60 -11.06
C ASN A 577 27.27 -22.16 -11.97
N PHE A 578 27.66 -22.83 -13.05
CA PHE A 578 26.74 -23.47 -13.98
C PHE A 578 26.83 -25.00 -13.85
N VAL A 579 25.71 -25.64 -13.55
CA VAL A 579 25.61 -27.10 -13.36
C VAL A 579 24.60 -27.69 -14.33
N THR A 580 24.97 -28.76 -15.01
CA THR A 580 24.09 -29.50 -15.93
C THR A 580 23.51 -30.72 -15.21
N VAL A 581 22.20 -30.91 -15.34
CA VAL A 581 21.46 -32.07 -14.81
C VAL A 581 20.79 -32.77 -15.98
N ASP A 582 20.99 -34.09 -16.07
CA ASP A 582 20.39 -34.92 -17.11
C ASP A 582 18.88 -35.10 -16.85
N ALA A 583 18.07 -34.45 -17.69
CA ALA A 583 16.62 -34.48 -17.63
C ALA A 583 15.99 -35.65 -18.43
N THR A 584 16.79 -36.57 -18.99
CA THR A 584 16.30 -37.84 -19.56
C THR A 584 15.90 -38.84 -18.47
N GLN A 585 16.47 -38.70 -17.27
CA GLN A 585 16.15 -39.49 -16.09
C GLN A 585 14.68 -39.34 -15.63
N PRO A 586 14.16 -40.29 -14.82
CA PRO A 586 12.86 -40.14 -14.18
C PRO A 586 12.75 -38.85 -13.36
N GLN A 587 11.59 -38.20 -13.41
CA GLN A 587 11.38 -36.86 -12.86
C GLN A 587 11.72 -36.73 -11.37
N ASP A 588 11.44 -37.75 -10.56
CA ASP A 588 11.73 -37.73 -9.12
C ASP A 588 13.24 -37.69 -8.83
N ARG A 589 14.05 -38.37 -9.66
CA ARG A 589 15.51 -38.34 -9.56
C ARG A 589 16.07 -36.97 -9.90
N VAL A 590 15.58 -36.35 -10.99
CA VAL A 590 15.95 -34.99 -11.39
C VAL A 590 15.61 -33.99 -10.27
N VAL A 591 14.43 -34.10 -9.67
CA VAL A 591 14.00 -33.23 -8.56
C VAL A 591 14.91 -33.38 -7.34
N GLN A 592 15.26 -34.62 -6.98
CA GLN A 592 16.15 -34.91 -5.86
C GLN A 592 17.55 -34.34 -6.10
N GLU A 593 18.14 -34.60 -7.27
CA GLU A 593 19.47 -34.11 -7.65
C GLU A 593 19.53 -32.57 -7.61
N VAL A 594 18.52 -31.88 -8.13
CA VAL A 594 18.45 -30.41 -8.07
C VAL A 594 18.31 -29.91 -6.63
N THR A 595 17.55 -30.62 -5.79
CA THR A 595 17.38 -30.26 -4.37
C THR A 595 18.71 -30.38 -3.62
N ASP A 596 19.47 -31.43 -3.90
CA ASP A 596 20.79 -31.67 -3.30
C ASP A 596 21.79 -30.61 -3.75
N LEU A 597 21.80 -30.24 -5.04
CA LEU A 597 22.63 -29.15 -5.57
C LEU A 597 22.36 -27.82 -4.87
N VAL A 598 21.10 -27.44 -4.71
CA VAL A 598 20.72 -26.19 -4.01
C VAL A 598 21.11 -26.25 -2.52
N THR A 599 20.97 -27.41 -1.89
CA THR A 599 21.30 -27.60 -0.47
C THR A 599 22.82 -27.55 -0.24
N ASN A 600 23.60 -28.21 -1.09
CA ASN A 600 25.06 -28.21 -1.04
C ASN A 600 25.62 -26.81 -1.35
N PHE A 601 25.07 -26.13 -2.35
CA PHE A 601 25.46 -24.75 -2.65
C PHE A 601 25.20 -23.84 -1.45
N ARG A 602 24.06 -23.99 -0.77
CA ARG A 602 23.77 -23.24 0.46
C ARG A 602 24.78 -23.50 1.58
N ALA A 603 25.26 -24.74 1.72
CA ALA A 603 26.28 -25.08 2.72
C ALA A 603 27.61 -24.39 2.41
N ASN A 604 28.07 -24.45 1.16
CA ASN A 604 29.35 -23.87 0.72
C ASN A 604 29.32 -22.33 0.64
N PHE A 605 28.15 -21.74 0.36
CA PHE A 605 27.97 -20.29 0.31
C PHE A 605 28.08 -19.64 1.71
N ARG A 606 27.91 -20.42 2.79
CA ARG A 606 28.09 -19.96 4.19
C ARG A 606 29.55 -19.79 4.58
N THR A 607 30.45 -20.58 4.02
CA THR A 607 31.88 -20.59 4.37
C THR A 607 32.69 -19.48 3.69
N ALA A 608 32.16 -18.84 2.65
CA ALA A 608 32.85 -17.80 1.87
C ALA A 608 32.56 -16.35 2.30
N ALA A 609 31.64 -16.10 3.24
CA ALA A 609 31.30 -14.74 3.68
C ALA A 609 32.39 -14.20 4.64
N PRO A 610 33.03 -13.05 4.38
CA PRO A 610 34.10 -12.54 5.24
C PRO A 610 33.55 -12.16 6.61
N ARG A 611 34.18 -12.69 7.68
CA ARG A 611 34.01 -12.20 9.05
C ARG A 611 34.44 -10.73 9.10
N ARG A 612 33.49 -9.80 9.17
CA ARG A 612 33.81 -8.37 9.35
C ARG A 612 34.13 -8.12 10.82
N VAL A 613 35.37 -7.66 11.05
CA VAL A 613 35.89 -7.07 12.30
C VAL A 613 35.31 -5.67 12.48
#